data_AF-A0A090QUF0-F1
#
_entry.id   AF-A0A090QUF0-F1
#
_cell.length_a   1.000
_cell.length_b   1.000
_cell.length_c   1.000
_cell.angle_alpha   90.00
_cell.angle_beta   90.00
_cell.angle_gamma   90.00
#
_symmetry.space_group_name_H-M   'P 1'
#
loop_
_entity.id
_entity.type
_entity.pdbx_description
1 polymer ?
#
loop_
_entity_poly.entity_id
_entity_poly.type
_entity_poly.pdbx_seq_one_letter_code
_entity_poly.pdbx_strand_id
1 'polypeptide(L)' 'MTMIGEESGSLDDMLNKMAALYENDVDNTVDNLGKIIEPLIIIILGGLVGCLLVAMYLPIFNLMSVIG' A
#
# COMPACT_ATOMS: atom_id res chain seq x y z
N MET A 1 16.84 21.01 22.76
CA MET A 1 15.41 21.08 22.38
C MET A 1 14.54 21.30 23.61
N THR A 2 14.63 20.44 24.65
CA THR A 2 13.93 20.63 25.93
C THR A 2 14.37 21.90 26.69
N MET A 3 15.67 22.17 26.74
CA MET A 3 16.25 23.36 27.41
C MET A 3 15.83 24.70 26.78
N ILE A 4 15.49 24.74 25.48
CA ILE A 4 15.13 25.97 24.77
C ILE A 4 13.64 26.34 25.00
N GLY A 5 12.75 25.34 25.09
CA GLY A 5 11.33 25.56 25.38
C GLY A 5 11.04 25.87 26.85
N GLU A 6 11.88 25.36 27.76
CA GLU A 6 11.81 25.63 29.20
C GLU A 6 12.25 27.06 29.54
N GLU A 7 13.27 27.59 28.84
CA GLU A 7 13.79 28.96 29.02
C GLU A 7 12.86 30.05 28.42
N SER A 8 12.01 29.68 27.45
CA SER A 8 11.05 30.57 26.78
C SER A 8 9.61 30.48 27.33
N GLY A 9 9.33 29.55 28.25
CA GLY A 9 7.96 29.27 28.70
C GLY A 9 7.04 28.67 27.63
N SER A 10 7.59 28.19 26.52
CA SER A 10 6.87 27.73 25.32
C SER A 10 6.98 26.21 25.09
N LEU A 11 7.34 25.46 26.13
CA LEU A 11 7.53 24.01 26.07
C LEU A 11 6.26 23.28 25.64
N ASP A 12 5.09 23.67 26.16
CA ASP A 12 3.79 23.10 25.78
C ASP A 12 3.47 23.30 24.30
N ASP A 13 3.73 24.50 23.77
CA ASP A 13 3.54 24.78 22.34
C ASP A 13 4.49 23.94 21.47
N MET A 14 5.73 23.74 21.93
CA MET A 14 6.70 22.91 21.22
C MET A 14 6.31 21.43 21.21
N LEU A 15 5.77 20.91 22.33
CA LEU A 15 5.28 19.54 22.45
C LEU A 15 4.03 19.30 21.59
N ASN A 16 3.08 20.23 21.57
CA ASN A 16 1.91 20.14 20.69
C ASN A 16 2.31 20.14 19.22
N LYS A 17 3.30 20.95 18.84
CA LYS A 17 3.79 21.00 17.45
C LYS A 17 4.47 19.70 17.04
N MET A 18 5.24 19.09 17.96
CA MET A 18 5.83 17.76 17.73
C MET A 18 4.77 16.67 17.60
N ALA A 19 3.72 16.70 18.43
CA ALA A 19 2.61 15.76 18.33
C ALA A 19 1.90 15.86 16.97
N ALA A 20 1.59 17.08 16.51
CA ALA A 20 0.97 17.31 15.22
C ALA A 20 1.84 16.87 14.03
N LEU A 21 3.18 17.01 14.13
CA LEU A 21 4.10 16.51 13.12
C LEU A 21 4.10 14.98 13.04
N TYR A 22 4.16 14.30 14.19
CA TYR A 22 4.10 12.84 14.23
C TYR A 22 2.76 12.30 13.74
N GLU A 23 1.65 12.95 14.09
CA GLU A 23 0.32 12.57 13.61
C GLU A 23 0.25 12.70 12.08
N ASN A 24 0.77 13.79 11.51
CA ASN A 24 0.84 13.96 10.07
C ASN A 24 1.74 12.93 9.38
N ASP A 25 2.90 12.61 9.96
CA ASP A 25 3.81 11.61 9.43
C ASP A 25 3.19 10.21 9.44
N VAL A 26 2.46 9.87 10.52
CA VAL A 26 1.73 8.61 10.65
C VAL A 26 0.60 8.53 9.62
N ASP A 27 -0.22 9.57 9.50
CA ASP A 27 -1.32 9.61 8.51
C ASP A 27 -0.79 9.47 7.08
N ASN A 28 0.26 10.22 6.73
CA ASN A 28 0.90 10.12 5.42
C ASN A 28 1.44 8.71 5.16
N THR A 29 2.00 8.06 6.17
CA THR A 29 2.52 6.69 6.06
C THR A 29 1.38 5.70 5.82
N VAL A 30 0.28 5.82 6.56
CA VAL A 30 -0.92 4.97 6.41
C VAL A 30 -1.55 5.14 5.03
N ASP A 31 -1.68 6.38 4.55
CA ASP A 31 -2.20 6.66 3.21
C ASP A 31 -1.32 6.06 2.11
N ASN A 32 0.00 6.17 2.26
CA ASN A 32 0.95 5.61 1.30
C ASN A 32 0.94 4.07 1.33
N LEU A 33 0.76 3.45 2.50
CA LEU A 33 0.55 2.00 2.62
C LEU A 33 -0.70 1.56 1.86
N GLY A 34 -1.81 2.28 2.03
CA GLY A 34 -3.07 2.00 1.30
C GLY A 34 -2.90 2.06 -0.22
N LYS A 35 -2.24 3.11 -0.73
CA LYS A 35 -1.96 3.31 -2.16
C LYS A 35 -1.12 2.21 -2.80
N ILE A 36 -0.32 1.48 -2.02
CA ILE A 36 0.50 0.36 -2.51
C ILE A 36 -0.25 -0.97 -2.42
N ILE A 37 -1.10 -1.13 -1.40
CA ILE A 37 -1.90 -2.35 -1.20
C ILE A 37 -2.92 -2.51 -2.34
N GLU A 38 -3.58 -1.43 -2.76
CA GLU A 38 -4.58 -1.47 -3.83
C GLU A 38 -4.06 -2.06 -5.16
N PRO A 39 -2.95 -1.58 -5.76
CA PRO A 39 -2.41 -2.16 -6.99
C PRO A 39 -1.91 -3.60 -6.82
N LEU A 40 -1.41 -3.96 -5.63
CA LEU A 40 -1.01 -5.34 -5.33
C LEU A 40 -2.18 -6.31 -5.43
N ILE A 41 -3.33 -5.95 -4.87
CA ILE A 41 -4.55 -6.77 -4.94
C ILE A 41 -4.98 -6.96 -6.40
N ILE A 42 -4.92 -5.91 -7.22
CA ILE A 42 -5.28 -5.96 -8.65
C ILE A 42 -4.35 -6.90 -9.41
N ILE A 43 -3.02 -6.85 -9.16
CA ILE A 43 -2.04 -7.72 -9.81
C ILE A 43 -2.30 -9.19 -9.44
N ILE A 44 -2.56 -9.48 -8.17
CA ILE A 44 -2.84 -10.84 -7.69
C ILE A 44 -4.13 -11.38 -8.31
N LEU A 45 -5.21 -10.60 -8.30
CA LEU A 45 -6.49 -10.98 -8.92
C LEU A 45 -6.35 -11.19 -10.43
N GLY A 46 -5.66 -10.27 -11.11
CA GLY A 46 -5.36 -10.38 -12.54
C GLY A 46 -4.57 -11.64 -12.87
N GLY A 47 -3.56 -11.97 -12.05
CA GLY A 47 -2.78 -13.20 -12.18
C GLY A 47 -3.63 -14.47 -11.98
N LEU A 48 -4.48 -14.49 -10.96
CA LEU A 48 -5.38 -15.62 -10.69
C LEU A 48 -6.37 -15.84 -11.84
N VAL A 49 -7.03 -14.77 -12.29
CA VAL A 49 -7.99 -14.83 -13.40
C VAL A 49 -7.28 -15.21 -14.70
N GLY A 50 -6.12 -14.62 -14.99
CA GLY A 50 -5.32 -14.95 -16.17
C GLY A 50 -4.88 -16.42 -16.18
N CYS A 51 -4.44 -16.94 -15.04
CA CYS A 51 -4.09 -18.35 -14.88
C CYS A 51 -5.30 -19.27 -15.12
N LEU A 52 -6.47 -18.92 -14.58
CA LEU A 52 -7.71 -19.65 -14.84
C LEU A 52 -8.08 -19.69 -16.32
N LEU A 53 -7.99 -18.56 -17.03
CA LEU A 53 -8.27 -18.51 -18.46
C LEU A 53 -7.33 -19.42 -19.24
N VAL A 54 -6.02 -19.37 -18.97
CA VAL A 54 -5.05 -20.25 -19.61
C VAL A 54 -5.36 -21.71 -19.31
N ALA A 55 -5.63 -22.07 -18.05
CA ALA A 55 -5.98 -23.44 -17.67
C ALA A 55 -7.23 -23.96 -18.37
N MET A 56 -8.20 -23.08 -18.65
CA MET A 56 -9.45 -23.45 -19.32
C MET A 56 -9.31 -23.53 -20.85
N TYR A 57 -8.52 -22.65 -21.47
CA TYR A 57 -8.34 -22.60 -22.93
C TYR A 57 -7.21 -23.49 -23.46
N LEU A 58 -6.12 -23.70 -22.71
CA LEU A 58 -5.02 -24.59 -23.10
C LEU A 58 -5.47 -26.02 -23.48
N PRO A 59 -6.36 -26.71 -22.74
CA PRO A 59 -6.83 -28.04 -23.16
C PRO A 59 -7.63 -28.00 -24.45
N ILE A 60 -8.35 -26.92 -24.74
CA ILE A 60 -9.07 -26.74 -26.02
C ILE A 60 -8.07 -26.67 -27.18
N PHE A 61 -6.97 -25.94 -27.01
CA PHE A 61 -5.88 -25.89 -28.01
C PHE A 61 -5.22 -27.25 -28.23
N ASN A 62 -4.98 -28.01 -27.15
CA ASN A 62 -4.40 -29.35 -27.26
C ASN A 62 -5.35 -30.32 -27.98
N LEU A 63 -6.66 -30.24 -27.74
CA LEU A 63 -7.66 -31.04 -28.45
C LEU A 63 -7.73 -30.71 -29.95
N MET A 64 -7.63 -29.43 -30.31
CA MET A 64 -7.56 -29.00 -31.71
C MET A 64 -6.32 -29.57 -32.42
N SER A 65 -5.17 -29.59 -31.74
CA SER A 65 -3.92 -30.14 -32.29
C SER A 65 -3.94 -31.66 -32.53
N VAL A 66 -4.80 -32.40 -31.84
CA VAL A 66 -4.93 -33.86 -32.01
C VAL A 66 -5.95 -34.22 -33.09
N ILE A 67 -6.91 -33.33 -33.35
CA ILE A 67 -7.99 -33.54 -34.33
C ILE A 67 -7.65 -32.99 -35.72
N GLY A 68 -6.71 -32.03 -35.81
CA GLY A 68 -6.20 -31.46 -37.06
C GLY A 68 -5.13 -32.30 -37.75
#